data_AF-A0A3C0JHA4-F1
#
_entry.id   AF-A0A3C0JHA4-F1
#
_cell.length_a   1.000
_cell.length_b   1.000
_cell.length_c   1.000
_cell.angle_alpha   90.00
_cell.angle_beta   90.00
_cell.angle_gamma   90.00
#
_symmetry.space_group_name_H-M   'P 1'
#
loop_
_entity.id
_entity.type
_entity.pdbx_description
1 polymer ?
#
loop_
_entity_poly.entity_id
_entity_poly.type
_entity_poly.pdbx_seq_one_letter_code
_entity_poly.pdbx_strand_id
1 'polypeptide(L)'
;INYLAAHPAAGDIMQGTGGIRKLRWAAHGKGKSGCVRIIYYFHNESMPIFLLTLFGKGEKSNLSKSERNELAKFTTLLINNYGG
;
A
#
# COMPACT_ATOMS: atom_id res chain seq x y z
N ILE A 1 -13.08 1.96 -3.78
CA ILE A 1 -12.76 1.57 -2.39
C ILE A 1 -13.24 0.16 -2.08
N ASN A 2 -14.45 -0.23 -2.51
CA ASN A 2 -15.07 -1.54 -2.25
C ASN A 2 -14.14 -2.75 -2.48
N TYR A 3 -13.38 -2.78 -3.57
CA TYR A 3 -12.48 -3.91 -3.85
C TYR A 3 -11.41 -4.11 -2.77
N LEU A 4 -10.73 -3.05 -2.33
CA LEU A 4 -9.69 -3.15 -1.30
C LEU A 4 -10.28 -3.52 0.06
N ALA A 5 -11.46 -3.00 0.39
CA ALA A 5 -12.17 -3.36 1.61
C ALA A 5 -12.54 -4.86 1.63
N ALA A 6 -12.97 -5.41 0.49
CA ALA A 6 -13.31 -6.83 0.37
C ALA A 6 -12.08 -7.75 0.22
N HIS A 7 -10.97 -7.24 -0.33
CA HIS A 7 -9.75 -8.00 -0.59
C HIS A 7 -8.50 -7.29 -0.07
N PRO A 8 -8.40 -7.05 1.25
CA PRO A 8 -7.31 -6.26 1.82
C PRO A 8 -5.94 -6.92 1.65
N ALA A 9 -5.87 -8.23 1.46
CA ALA A 9 -4.62 -8.96 1.22
C ALA A 9 -4.19 -9.01 -0.25
N ALA A 10 -4.94 -8.45 -1.20
CA ALA A 10 -4.70 -8.61 -2.65
C ALA A 10 -3.40 -7.96 -3.16
N GLY A 11 -2.82 -7.01 -2.43
CA GLY A 11 -1.55 -6.37 -2.78
C GLY A 11 -0.33 -7.15 -2.31
N ASP A 12 0.73 -7.10 -3.11
CA ASP A 12 2.03 -7.70 -2.80
C ASP A 12 2.70 -6.94 -1.66
N ILE A 13 3.25 -7.68 -0.67
CA ILE A 13 4.00 -7.06 0.42
C ILE A 13 5.31 -6.47 -0.12
N MET A 14 5.56 -5.20 0.20
CA MET A 14 6.81 -4.51 -0.08
C MET A 14 7.83 -4.88 1.01
N GLN A 15 8.79 -5.72 0.67
CA GLN A 15 9.78 -6.23 1.63
C GLN A 15 10.52 -5.10 2.36
N GLY A 16 10.69 -5.26 3.68
CA GLY A 16 11.37 -4.29 4.54
C GLY A 16 10.56 -3.05 4.95
N THR A 17 9.28 -2.97 4.60
CA THR A 17 8.42 -1.79 4.89
C THR A 17 7.46 -1.99 6.08
N GLY A 18 7.60 -3.08 6.84
CA GLY A 18 6.69 -3.38 7.96
C GLY A 18 5.29 -3.85 7.53
N GLY A 19 5.13 -4.33 6.30
CA GLY A 19 3.87 -4.94 5.82
C GLY A 19 3.04 -4.05 4.90
N ILE A 20 3.60 -2.94 4.40
CA ILE A 20 2.94 -2.14 3.35
C ILE A 20 2.78 -2.99 2.09
N ARG A 21 1.62 -2.83 1.44
CA ARG A 21 1.20 -3.58 0.26
C ARG A 21 1.14 -2.69 -0.96
N LYS A 22 1.41 -3.29 -2.12
CA LYS A 22 1.34 -2.68 -3.43
C LYS A 22 0.37 -3.46 -4.30
N LEU A 23 -0.73 -2.82 -4.70
CA LEU A 23 -1.68 -3.37 -5.66
C LEU A 23 -1.53 -2.68 -7.01
N ARG A 24 -1.38 -3.47 -8.08
CA ARG A 24 -1.44 -2.96 -9.46
C ARG A 24 -2.90 -2.92 -9.88
N TRP A 25 -3.40 -1.73 -10.20
CA TRP A 25 -4.79 -1.53 -10.57
C TRP A 25 -4.89 -0.97 -11.98
N ALA A 26 -5.68 -1.61 -12.83
CA ALA A 26 -6.01 -1.08 -14.15
C ALA A 26 -7.24 -0.16 -14.01
N ALA A 27 -7.06 1.14 -14.25
CA ALA A 27 -8.21 2.04 -14.36
C ALA A 27 -9.05 1.63 -15.57
N HIS A 28 -10.34 1.37 -15.35
CA HIS A 28 -11.27 0.94 -16.38
C HIS A 28 -11.33 1.97 -17.53
N GLY A 29 -11.31 1.51 -18.79
CA GLY A 29 -11.37 2.37 -19.97
C GLY A 29 -10.07 3.11 -20.32
N LYS A 30 -8.99 2.98 -19.53
CA LYS A 30 -7.67 3.50 -19.89
C LYS A 30 -6.77 2.34 -20.34
N GLY A 31 -6.07 2.52 -21.45
CA GLY A 31 -5.12 1.54 -22.00
C GLY A 31 -3.91 1.31 -21.09
N LYS A 32 -2.76 0.87 -21.62
CA LYS A 32 -1.54 0.57 -20.82
C LYS A 32 -1.06 1.73 -19.92
N SER A 33 -1.48 2.97 -20.20
CA SER A 33 -1.23 4.20 -19.42
C SER A 33 -2.17 4.40 -18.21
N GLY A 34 -3.26 3.65 -18.10
CA GLY A 34 -4.22 3.71 -16.99
C GLY A 34 -3.87 2.87 -15.77
N CYS A 35 -2.75 2.15 -15.80
CA CYS A 35 -2.34 1.33 -14.68
C CYS A 35 -1.73 2.18 -13.58
N VAL A 36 -2.40 2.21 -12.42
CA VAL A 36 -1.92 2.86 -11.20
C VAL A 36 -1.44 1.82 -10.21
N ARG A 37 -0.52 2.21 -9.34
CA ARG A 37 -0.07 1.41 -8.20
C ARG A 37 -0.65 2.05 -6.94
N ILE A 38 -1.44 1.25 -6.23
CA ILE A 38 -2.02 1.63 -4.96
C ILE A 38 -1.10 1.12 -3.87
N ILE A 39 -0.58 2.03 -3.04
CA ILE A 39 0.20 1.67 -1.86
C ILE A 39 -0.65 1.89 -0.64
N TYR A 40 -0.83 0.83 0.13
CA TYR A 40 -1.72 0.84 1.27
C TYR A 40 -1.18 -0.07 2.37
N TYR A 41 -1.68 0.12 3.58
CA TYR A 41 -1.37 -0.71 4.73
C TYR A 41 -2.63 -1.39 5.24
N PHE A 42 -2.52 -2.69 5.50
CA PHE A 42 -3.55 -3.51 6.11
C PHE A 42 -2.88 -4.42 7.14
N HIS A 43 -3.25 -4.23 8.41
CA HIS A 43 -2.74 -5.01 9.52
C HIS A 43 -3.62 -6.25 9.76
N ASN A 44 -4.89 -6.02 10.10
CA ASN A 44 -5.93 -7.03 10.32
C ASN A 44 -7.31 -6.37 10.21
N GLU A 45 -8.38 -7.15 10.40
CA GLU A 45 -9.78 -6.69 10.30
C GLU A 45 -10.20 -5.71 11.42
N SER A 46 -9.44 -5.64 12.51
CA SER A 46 -9.69 -4.71 13.62
C SER A 46 -9.18 -3.30 13.34
N MET A 47 -8.38 -3.11 12.28
CA MET A 47 -7.84 -1.83 11.85
C MET A 47 -8.37 -1.43 10.47
N PRO A 48 -8.63 -0.13 10.23
CA PRO A 48 -8.98 0.32 8.89
C PRO A 48 -7.81 0.11 7.92
N ILE A 49 -8.13 0.04 6.62
CA ILE A 49 -7.13 0.07 5.56
C ILE A 49 -6.63 1.51 5.41
N PHE A 50 -5.32 1.71 5.51
CA PHE A 50 -4.70 3.02 5.32
C PHE A 50 -4.18 3.13 3.90
N LEU A 51 -4.81 3.99 3.08
CA LEU A 51 -4.27 4.36 1.77
C LEU A 51 -3.12 5.35 1.97
N LEU A 52 -1.90 4.96 1.60
CA LEU A 52 -0.71 5.79 1.81
C LEU A 52 -0.45 6.70 0.62
N THR A 53 -0.49 6.14 -0.60
CA THR A 53 -0.28 6.92 -1.82
C THR A 53 -0.74 6.15 -3.07
N LEU A 54 -0.85 6.87 -4.19
CA LEU A 54 -1.17 6.39 -5.52
C LEU A 54 -0.13 6.94 -6.49
N PHE A 55 0.39 6.10 -7.39
CA PHE A 55 1.27 6.57 -8.46
C PHE A 55 1.01 5.88 -9.79
N GLY A 56 1.17 6.63 -10.87
CA GLY A 56 1.11 6.16 -12.23
C GLY A 56 2.27 5.23 -12.59
N LYS A 57 2.19 4.66 -13.80
CA LYS A 57 3.26 3.84 -14.35
C LYS A 57 4.49 4.70 -14.68
N GLY A 58 5.58 4.47 -13.96
CA GLY A 58 6.88 5.13 -14.19
C GLY A 58 7.19 6.29 -13.24
N GLU A 59 6.27 6.67 -12.36
CA GLU A 59 6.43 7.84 -11.47
C GLU A 59 7.28 7.58 -10.23
N LYS A 60 7.46 6.31 -9.80
CA LYS A 60 8.20 6.00 -8.58
C LYS A 60 9.29 4.95 -8.82
N SER A 61 10.52 5.33 -8.47
CA SER A 61 11.70 4.47 -8.44
C SER A 61 11.66 3.47 -7.28
N ASN A 62 12.59 2.52 -7.27
CA ASN A 62 12.73 1.57 -6.18
C ASN A 62 13.04 2.29 -4.86
N LEU A 63 12.32 1.95 -3.78
CA LEU A 63 12.62 2.48 -2.45
C LEU A 63 14.03 2.09 -2.02
N SER A 64 14.78 3.07 -1.53
CA SER A 64 16.04 2.88 -0.82
C SER A 64 15.83 2.10 0.48
N LYS A 65 16.92 1.59 1.06
CA LYS A 65 16.87 0.89 2.36
C LYS A 65 16.40 1.82 3.48
N SER A 66 16.78 3.11 3.45
CA SER A 66 16.39 4.09 4.46
C SER A 66 14.89 4.34 4.44
N GLU A 67 14.32 4.60 3.26
CA GLU A 67 12.87 4.82 3.11
C GLU A 67 12.05 3.61 3.55
N ARG A 68 12.53 2.38 3.27
CA ARG A 68 11.87 1.16 3.76
C ARG A 68 11.85 1.10 5.29
N ASN A 69 12.97 1.42 5.93
CA ASN A 69 13.07 1.43 7.39
C ASN A 69 12.16 2.51 8.01
N GLU A 70 12.05 3.68 7.39
CA GLU A 70 11.13 4.74 7.83
C GLU A 70 9.67 4.30 7.71
N LEU A 71 9.31 3.67 6.59
CA LEU A 71 7.98 3.09 6.40
C LEU A 71 7.69 1.99 7.44
N ALA A 72 8.66 1.13 7.76
CA ALA A 72 8.49 0.13 8.80
C ALA A 72 8.18 0.76 10.16
N LYS A 73 8.93 1.79 10.57
CA LYS A 73 8.66 2.56 11.79
C LYS A 73 7.27 3.19 11.76
N PHE A 74 6.87 3.74 10.62
CA PHE A 74 5.54 4.32 10.43
C PHE A 74 4.43 3.29 10.62
N THR A 75 4.58 2.07 10.09
CA THR A 75 3.58 1.01 10.32
C THR A 75 3.47 0.61 11.79
N THR A 76 4.57 0.59 12.55
CA THR A 76 4.53 0.38 14.01
C THR A 76 3.72 1.47 14.70
N LEU A 77 3.87 2.73 14.30
CA LEU A 77 3.07 3.83 14.84
C LEU A 77 1.59 3.66 14.52
N LEU A 78 1.24 3.19 13.31
CA LEU A 78 -0.16 2.91 12.97
C LEU A 78 -0.76 1.83 13.87
N ILE A 79 -0.04 0.73 14.10
CA ILE A 79 -0.51 -0.33 15.01
C ILE A 79 -0.71 0.23 16.42
N ASN A 80 0.25 1.00 16.94
CA ASN A 80 0.16 1.53 18.31
C ASN A 80 -1.01 2.51 18.50
N ASN A 81 -1.42 3.24 17.47
CA ASN A 81 -2.50 4.23 17.57
C ASN A 81 -3.88 3.67 17.23
N TYR A 82 -3.95 2.60 16.43
CA TYR A 82 -5.21 2.10 15.88
C TYR A 82 -5.44 0.60 16.09
N GLY A 83 -4.45 -0.14 16.58
CA GLY A 83 -4.48 -1.60 16.74
C GLY A 83 -5.16 -2.12 18.00
N GLY A 84 -5.52 -1.22 18.93
CA GLY A 84 -6.09 -1.58 20.24
C GLY A 84 -5.04 -1.78 21.33
#